data_AF-A0A661PLF7-F1
#
_entry.id   AF-A0A661PLF7-F1
#
_cell.length_a   1.000
_cell.length_b   1.000
_cell.length_c   1.000
_cell.angle_alpha   90.00
_cell.angle_beta   90.00
_cell.angle_gamma   90.00
#
_symmetry.space_group_name_H-M   'P 1'
#
loop_
_entity.id
_entity.type
_entity.pdbx_description
1 polymer ?
#
loop_
_entity_poly.entity_id
_entity_poly.type
_entity_poly.pdbx_seq_one_letter_code
_entity_poly.pdbx_strand_id
1 'polypeptide(L)'
;MIRTTKNHFYMSVDGNLSRLMAERDRYLQQISTGKKFSRVSDAPVSATAVMTYKSEDVKISQLGRNMVQGDNQLAVAGTVTDQVHSVLFEAKGALTAWPSTQDAAMQQTIIQEMSQFEDRLYGLANTISNGGSIYAGYQRRTSEIYS
;
A
#
# COMPACT_ATOMS: atom_id res chain seq x y z
N MET A 1 10.57 56.66 48.01
CA MET A 1 9.67 55.47 47.86
C MET A 1 8.64 55.59 46.74
N ILE A 2 8.10 56.77 46.40
CA ILE A 2 7.01 56.91 45.40
C ILE A 2 7.41 56.54 43.95
N ARG A 3 8.66 56.77 43.53
CA ARG A 3 9.14 56.48 42.16
C ARG A 3 9.30 54.98 41.91
N THR A 4 9.71 54.23 42.93
CA THR A 4 9.90 52.77 42.88
C THR A 4 8.55 52.06 42.83
N THR A 5 7.56 52.51 43.60
CA THR A 5 6.18 51.96 43.53
C THR A 5 5.52 52.21 42.18
N LYS A 6 5.73 53.40 41.58
CA LYS A 6 5.25 53.67 40.20
C LYS A 6 5.89 52.73 39.19
N ASN A 7 7.21 52.52 39.28
CA ASN A 7 7.93 51.60 38.39
C ASN A 7 7.44 50.15 38.56
N HIS A 8 7.26 49.67 39.80
CA HIS A 8 6.68 48.35 40.07
C HIS A 8 5.23 48.22 39.56
N PHE A 9 4.42 49.28 39.67
CA PHE A 9 3.07 49.30 39.11
C PHE A 9 3.10 49.18 37.58
N TYR A 10 3.91 49.98 36.89
CA TYR A 10 4.07 49.88 35.44
C TYR A 10 4.60 48.51 35.00
N MET A 11 5.61 47.96 35.68
CA MET A 11 6.11 46.60 35.42
C MET A 11 5.03 45.53 35.65
N SER A 12 4.18 45.69 36.66
CA SER A 12 3.08 44.74 36.93
C SER A 12 1.98 44.79 35.86
N VAL A 13 1.65 45.99 35.38
CA VAL A 13 0.67 46.20 34.30
C VAL A 13 1.21 45.65 32.98
N ASP A 14 2.48 45.91 32.67
CA ASP A 14 3.16 45.42 31.47
C ASP A 14 3.27 43.87 31.45
N GLY A 15 3.61 43.27 32.60
CA GLY A 15 3.62 41.82 32.75
C GLY A 15 2.22 41.18 32.60
N ASN A 16 1.18 41.84 33.12
CA ASN A 16 -0.20 41.39 32.95
C ASN A 16 -0.68 41.54 31.50
N LEU A 17 -0.36 42.65 30.84
CA LEU A 17 -0.70 42.88 29.44
C LEU A 17 -0.02 41.85 28.53
N SER A 18 1.26 41.59 28.74
CA SER A 18 2.01 40.57 28.00
C SER A 18 1.37 39.18 28.14
N ARG A 19 0.90 38.83 29.34
CA ARG A 19 0.16 37.58 29.58
C ARG A 19 -1.17 37.53 28.83
N LEU A 20 -1.93 38.62 28.85
CA LEU A 20 -3.21 38.72 28.13
C LEU A 20 -3.02 38.65 26.61
N MET A 21 -1.99 39.28 26.05
CA MET A 21 -1.68 39.18 24.63
C MET A 21 -1.34 37.75 24.23
N ALA A 22 -0.52 37.04 25.03
CA ALA A 22 -0.20 35.64 24.79
C ALA A 22 -1.43 34.72 24.86
N GLU A 23 -2.35 34.98 25.81
CA GLU A 23 -3.59 34.21 25.93
C GLU A 23 -4.55 34.46 24.76
N ARG A 24 -4.67 35.72 24.33
CA ARG A 24 -5.45 36.13 23.15
C ARG A 24 -4.95 35.47 21.88
N ASP A 25 -3.64 35.43 21.66
CA ASP A 25 -3.06 34.78 20.49
C ASP A 25 -3.28 33.26 20.52
N ARG A 26 -3.26 32.64 21.70
CA ARG A 26 -3.62 31.22 21.87
C ARG A 26 -5.09 30.95 21.48
N TYR A 27 -6.04 31.78 21.94
CA TYR A 27 -7.44 31.62 21.55
C TYR A 27 -7.66 31.86 20.06
N LEU A 28 -7.00 32.86 19.46
CA LEU A 28 -7.06 33.08 18.01
C LEU A 28 -6.54 31.85 17.24
N GLN A 29 -5.48 31.19 17.71
CA GLN A 29 -5.01 29.94 17.13
C GLN A 29 -6.03 28.79 17.29
N GLN A 30 -6.68 28.67 18.46
CA GLN A 30 -7.73 27.65 18.67
C GLN A 30 -8.94 27.90 17.76
N ILE A 31 -9.37 29.15 17.59
CA ILE A 31 -10.47 29.52 16.69
C ILE A 31 -10.09 29.22 15.24
N SER A 32 -8.90 29.64 14.81
CA SER A 32 -8.43 29.45 13.44
C SER A 32 -8.20 27.98 13.07
N THR A 33 -7.77 27.15 14.02
CA THR A 33 -7.47 25.73 13.78
C THR A 33 -8.62 24.79 14.17
N GLY A 34 -9.60 25.26 14.94
CA GLY A 34 -10.64 24.46 15.59
C GLY A 34 -10.11 23.48 16.65
N LYS A 35 -8.81 23.50 16.97
CA LYS A 35 -8.19 22.55 17.90
C LYS A 35 -8.08 23.15 19.29
N LYS A 36 -8.59 22.43 20.30
CA LYS A 36 -8.51 22.84 21.71
C LYS A 36 -7.08 23.00 22.23
N PHE A 37 -6.12 22.24 21.69
CA PHE A 37 -4.70 22.36 22.00
C PHE A 37 -3.87 22.08 20.74
N SER A 38 -2.81 22.87 20.54
CA SER A 38 -1.91 22.74 19.38
C SER A 38 -0.61 22.01 19.74
N ARG A 39 -0.16 22.14 20.99
CA ARG A 39 1.08 21.54 21.50
C ARG A 39 0.78 20.49 22.56
N VAL A 40 1.59 19.44 22.61
CA VAL A 40 1.51 18.40 23.64
C VAL A 40 1.74 19.00 25.04
N SER A 41 2.55 20.06 25.13
CA SER A 41 2.82 20.81 26.36
C SER A 41 1.58 21.47 26.98
N ASP A 42 0.57 21.79 26.18
CA ASP A 42 -0.61 22.54 26.64
C ASP A 42 -1.63 21.67 27.39
N ALA A 43 -1.62 20.36 27.15
CA ALA A 43 -2.52 19.40 27.77
C ALA A 43 -1.96 17.98 27.64
N PRO A 44 -0.91 17.60 28.40
CA PRO A 44 -0.17 16.35 28.18
C PRO A 44 -1.05 15.08 28.26
N VAL A 45 -2.04 15.06 29.16
CA VAL A 45 -2.98 13.93 29.31
C VAL A 45 -3.89 13.81 28.09
N SER A 46 -4.53 14.90 27.67
CA SER A 46 -5.44 14.90 26.51
C SER A 46 -4.69 14.73 25.19
N ALA A 47 -3.46 15.27 25.09
CA ALA A 47 -2.63 15.15 23.91
C ALA A 47 -2.14 13.71 23.69
N THR A 48 -1.85 12.97 24.77
CA THR A 48 -1.49 11.55 24.68
C THR A 48 -2.62 10.73 24.07
N ALA A 49 -3.86 10.92 24.55
CA ALA A 49 -5.03 10.25 23.98
C ALA A 49 -5.19 10.56 22.48
N VAL A 50 -5.09 11.83 22.08
CA VAL A 50 -5.18 12.24 20.67
C VAL A 50 -4.04 11.65 19.82
N MET A 51 -2.82 11.56 20.36
CA MET A 51 -1.70 10.92 19.65
C MET A 51 -1.95 9.43 19.45
N THR A 52 -2.49 8.73 20.45
CA THR A 52 -2.90 7.33 20.32
C THR A 52 -3.97 7.17 19.25
N TYR A 53 -5.01 7.99 19.25
CA TYR A 53 -6.04 7.96 18.21
C TYR A 53 -5.48 8.23 16.82
N LYS A 54 -4.58 9.20 16.66
CA LYS A 54 -3.91 9.46 15.38
C LYS A 54 -3.03 8.29 14.92
N SER A 55 -2.32 7.66 15.84
CA SER A 55 -1.52 6.48 15.54
C SER A 55 -2.42 5.35 15.05
N GLU A 56 -3.56 5.14 15.72
CA GLU A 56 -4.54 4.14 15.32
C GLU A 56 -5.18 4.45 13.96
N ASP A 57 -5.51 5.71 13.68
CA ASP A 57 -6.02 6.15 12.39
C ASP A 57 -5.01 5.92 11.24
N VAL A 58 -3.71 6.18 11.49
CA VAL A 58 -2.64 5.87 10.54
C VAL A 58 -2.53 4.37 10.30
N LYS A 59 -2.64 3.54 11.35
CA LYS A 59 -2.64 2.07 11.20
C LYS A 59 -3.85 1.59 10.41
N ILE A 60 -5.06 2.07 10.72
CA ILE A 60 -6.29 1.73 9.99
C ILE A 60 -6.15 2.13 8.51
N SER A 61 -5.63 3.33 8.24
CA SER A 61 -5.36 3.79 6.87
C SER A 61 -4.36 2.89 6.15
N GLN A 62 -3.31 2.42 6.84
CA GLN A 62 -2.35 1.46 6.28
C GLN A 62 -2.99 0.10 6.03
N LEU A 63 -3.84 -0.40 6.93
CA LEU A 63 -4.60 -1.63 6.73
C LEU A 63 -5.50 -1.51 5.49
N GLY A 64 -6.19 -0.39 5.31
CA GLY A 64 -6.97 -0.13 4.10
C GLY A 64 -6.13 -0.20 2.82
N ARG A 65 -4.94 0.42 2.80
CA ARG A 65 -4.00 0.31 1.68
C ARG A 65 -3.56 -1.14 1.42
N ASN A 66 -3.26 -1.89 2.48
CA ASN A 66 -2.86 -3.29 2.38
C ASN A 66 -4.01 -4.17 1.84
N MET A 67 -5.26 -3.90 2.24
CA MET A 67 -6.44 -4.61 1.72
C MET A 67 -6.62 -4.36 0.22
N VAL A 68 -6.51 -3.11 -0.23
CA VAL A 68 -6.58 -2.78 -1.68
C VAL A 68 -5.47 -3.47 -2.46
N GLN A 69 -4.26 -3.52 -1.90
CA GLN A 69 -3.17 -4.28 -2.49
C GLN A 69 -3.47 -5.78 -2.56
N GLY A 70 -4.02 -6.36 -1.50
CA GLY A 70 -4.42 -7.77 -1.47
C GLY A 70 -5.52 -8.08 -2.50
N ASP A 71 -6.52 -7.23 -2.61
CA ASP A 71 -7.60 -7.35 -3.59
C ASP A 71 -7.06 -7.30 -5.03
N ASN A 72 -6.17 -6.36 -5.33
CA ASN A 72 -5.48 -6.30 -6.62
C ASN A 72 -4.67 -7.57 -6.90
N GLN A 73 -3.96 -8.11 -5.89
CA GLN A 73 -3.23 -9.38 -6.05
C GLN A 73 -4.17 -10.55 -6.34
N LEU A 74 -5.32 -10.62 -5.66
CA LEU A 74 -6.35 -11.64 -5.89
C LEU A 74 -7.01 -11.51 -7.26
N ALA A 75 -7.27 -10.29 -7.73
CA ALA A 75 -7.84 -10.05 -9.06
C ALA A 75 -6.88 -10.49 -10.18
N VAL A 76 -5.59 -10.18 -10.04
CA VAL A 76 -4.57 -10.67 -10.98
C VAL A 76 -4.44 -12.19 -10.90
N ALA A 77 -4.47 -12.77 -9.69
CA ALA A 77 -4.51 -14.23 -9.51
C ALA A 77 -5.69 -14.86 -10.25
N GLY A 78 -6.91 -14.37 -10.04
CA GLY A 78 -8.10 -14.86 -10.75
C GLY A 78 -7.92 -14.84 -12.27
N THR A 79 -7.44 -13.71 -12.80
CA THR A 79 -7.17 -13.56 -14.24
C THR A 79 -6.14 -14.56 -14.76
N VAL A 80 -5.04 -14.76 -14.03
CA VAL A 80 -3.99 -15.72 -14.40
C VAL A 80 -4.52 -17.15 -14.33
N THR A 81 -5.33 -17.49 -13.33
CA THR A 81 -5.97 -18.81 -13.21
C THR A 81 -6.86 -19.10 -14.41
N ASP A 82 -7.66 -18.12 -14.84
CA ASP A 82 -8.53 -18.26 -16.01
C ASP A 82 -7.72 -18.48 -17.29
N GLN A 83 -6.59 -17.76 -17.43
CA GLN A 83 -5.66 -17.95 -18.55
C GLN A 83 -5.03 -19.35 -18.53
N VAL A 84 -4.59 -19.84 -17.36
CA VAL A 84 -4.08 -21.21 -17.19
C VAL A 84 -5.14 -22.23 -17.59
N HIS A 85 -6.38 -22.05 -17.16
CA HIS A 85 -7.49 -22.93 -17.52
C HIS A 85 -7.72 -22.96 -19.05
N SER A 86 -7.69 -21.80 -19.72
CA SER A 86 -7.81 -21.73 -21.19
C SER A 86 -6.68 -22.48 -21.89
N VAL A 87 -5.43 -22.29 -21.47
CA VAL A 87 -4.28 -22.96 -22.07
C VAL A 87 -4.37 -24.48 -21.89
N LEU A 88 -4.77 -24.95 -20.70
CA LEU A 88 -4.96 -26.38 -20.45
C LEU A 88 -6.12 -26.97 -21.28
N PHE A 89 -7.19 -26.21 -21.49
CA PHE A 89 -8.32 -26.62 -22.31
C PHE A 89 -7.91 -26.74 -23.80
N GLU A 90 -7.18 -25.74 -24.33
CA GLU A 90 -6.59 -25.77 -25.67
C GLU A 90 -5.66 -26.98 -25.84
N ALA A 91 -4.77 -27.22 -24.88
CA ALA A 91 -3.83 -28.33 -24.91
C ALA A 91 -4.54 -29.70 -24.91
N LYS A 92 -5.58 -29.84 -24.07
CA LYS A 92 -6.42 -31.04 -24.06
C LYS A 92 -7.11 -31.26 -25.41
N GLY A 93 -7.64 -30.20 -26.03
CA GLY A 93 -8.28 -30.26 -27.34
C GLY A 93 -7.32 -30.79 -28.42
N ALA A 94 -6.12 -30.24 -28.48
CA ALA A 94 -5.07 -30.68 -29.41
C ALA A 94 -4.68 -32.16 -29.19
N LEU A 95 -4.56 -32.61 -27.93
CA LEU A 95 -4.28 -34.02 -27.63
C LEU A 95 -5.42 -34.96 -28.07
N THR A 96 -6.67 -34.53 -27.92
CA THR A 96 -7.82 -35.34 -28.38
C THR A 96 -7.93 -35.43 -29.90
N ALA A 97 -7.38 -34.46 -30.64
CA ALA A 97 -7.30 -34.48 -32.10
C ALA A 97 -6.16 -35.37 -32.63
N TRP A 98 -5.21 -35.76 -31.77
CA TRP A 98 -4.06 -36.58 -32.14
C TRP A 98 -4.43 -37.92 -32.81
N PRO A 99 -5.33 -38.76 -32.25
CA PRO A 99 -5.63 -40.07 -32.82
C PRO A 99 -6.35 -39.99 -34.18
N SER A 100 -7.04 -38.88 -34.47
CA SER A 100 -7.69 -38.63 -35.78
C SER A 100 -6.71 -38.19 -36.87
N THR A 101 -5.45 -37.95 -36.51
CA THR A 101 -4.44 -37.38 -37.41
C THR A 101 -3.59 -38.50 -38.02
N GLN A 102 -3.92 -38.91 -39.26
CA GLN A 102 -3.20 -39.98 -39.98
C GLN A 102 -1.88 -39.50 -40.63
N ASP A 103 -1.65 -38.18 -40.69
CA ASP A 103 -0.47 -37.57 -41.30
C ASP A 103 0.62 -37.25 -40.25
N ALA A 104 1.84 -37.75 -40.47
CA ALA A 104 3.00 -37.51 -39.62
C ALA A 104 3.37 -36.01 -39.53
N ALA A 105 3.12 -35.22 -40.57
CA ALA A 105 3.40 -33.78 -40.55
C ALA A 105 2.47 -33.03 -39.58
N MET A 106 1.19 -33.40 -39.54
CA MET A 106 0.23 -32.83 -38.59
C MET A 106 0.53 -33.28 -37.14
N GLN A 107 0.95 -34.54 -36.93
CA GLN A 107 1.42 -35.00 -35.62
C GLN A 107 2.61 -34.17 -35.11
N GLN A 108 3.58 -33.87 -35.97
CA GLN A 108 4.73 -33.02 -35.61
C GLN A 108 4.29 -31.59 -35.24
N THR A 109 3.26 -31.06 -35.91
CA THR A 109 2.69 -29.74 -35.60
C THR A 109 2.06 -29.72 -34.21
N ILE A 110 1.29 -30.75 -33.85
CA ILE A 110 0.69 -30.83 -32.50
C ILE A 110 1.77 -30.94 -31.40
N ILE A 111 2.89 -31.63 -31.65
CA ILE A 111 4.04 -31.65 -30.70
C ILE A 111 4.60 -30.25 -30.49
N GLN A 112 4.76 -29.47 -31.57
CA GLN A 112 5.23 -28.09 -31.48
C GLN A 112 4.24 -27.22 -30.71
N GLU A 113 2.93 -27.37 -30.93
CA GLU A 113 1.91 -26.66 -30.15
C GLU A 113 1.95 -27.01 -28.66
N MET A 114 2.19 -28.28 -28.30
CA MET A 114 2.38 -28.68 -26.89
C MET A 114 3.54 -27.93 -26.23
N SER A 115 4.66 -27.77 -26.92
CA SER A 115 5.80 -27.00 -26.39
C SER A 115 5.45 -25.52 -26.17
N GLN A 116 4.65 -24.94 -27.06
CA GLN A 116 4.18 -23.56 -26.91
C GLN A 116 3.21 -23.40 -25.73
N PHE A 117 2.35 -24.40 -25.48
CA PHE A 117 1.49 -24.39 -24.29
C PHE A 117 2.30 -24.48 -23.00
N GLU A 118 3.36 -25.30 -22.97
CA GLU A 118 4.28 -25.37 -21.83
C GLU A 118 4.94 -24.02 -21.56
N ASP A 119 5.48 -23.36 -22.59
CA ASP A 119 6.08 -22.02 -22.48
C ASP A 119 5.08 -20.97 -21.97
N ARG A 120 3.83 -21.00 -22.47
CA ARG A 120 2.76 -20.11 -21.99
C ARG A 120 2.45 -20.35 -20.51
N LEU A 121 2.37 -21.61 -20.07
CA LEU A 121 2.14 -21.94 -18.66
C LEU A 121 3.29 -21.47 -17.76
N TYR A 122 4.55 -21.60 -18.20
CA TYR A 122 5.69 -21.04 -17.46
C TYR A 122 5.63 -19.52 -17.37
N GLY A 123 5.23 -18.84 -18.45
CA GLY A 123 5.01 -17.40 -18.45
C GLY A 123 3.98 -16.98 -17.41
N LEU A 124 2.84 -17.67 -17.37
CA LEU A 124 1.75 -17.43 -16.41
C LEU A 124 2.17 -17.70 -14.96
N ALA A 125 2.89 -18.80 -14.70
CA ALA A 125 3.41 -19.15 -13.38
C ALA A 125 4.39 -18.10 -12.82
N ASN A 126 5.12 -17.42 -13.72
CA ASN A 126 6.07 -16.38 -13.37
C ASN A 126 5.44 -14.97 -13.27
N THR A 127 4.11 -14.85 -13.27
CA THR A 127 3.43 -13.55 -13.13
C THR A 127 3.77 -12.89 -11.78
N ILE A 128 4.21 -11.63 -11.84
CA ILE A 128 4.58 -10.80 -10.70
C ILE A 128 3.51 -9.72 -10.48
N SER A 129 3.10 -9.51 -9.23
CA SER A 129 2.25 -8.39 -8.83
C SER A 129 2.78 -7.76 -7.54
N ASN A 130 2.86 -6.42 -7.53
CA ASN A 130 3.40 -5.64 -6.41
C ASN A 130 4.77 -6.13 -5.88
N GLY A 131 5.66 -6.51 -6.80
CA GLY A 131 7.04 -6.92 -6.47
C GLY A 131 7.18 -8.34 -5.93
N GLY A 132 6.09 -9.14 -5.88
CA GLY A 132 6.11 -10.55 -5.51
C GLY A 132 5.47 -11.46 -6.56
N SER A 133 5.94 -12.70 -6.67
CA SER A 133 5.28 -13.74 -7.47
C SER A 133 3.94 -14.10 -6.84
N ILE A 134 2.88 -14.17 -7.65
CA ILE A 134 1.51 -14.46 -7.17
C ILE A 134 1.34 -15.94 -6.83
N TYR A 135 1.94 -16.82 -7.62
CA TYR A 135 1.79 -18.28 -7.50
C TYR A 135 3.04 -19.00 -6.98
N ALA A 136 4.12 -18.26 -6.72
CA ALA A 136 5.37 -18.77 -6.17
C ALA A 136 5.84 -20.07 -6.87
N GLY A 137 6.23 -19.97 -8.13
CA GLY A 137 7.17 -20.92 -8.72
C GLY A 137 8.58 -20.44 -8.41
N TYR A 138 9.38 -21.23 -7.69
CA TYR A 138 10.83 -21.02 -7.57
C TYR A 138 11.40 -20.54 -8.92
N GLN A 139 12.11 -19.42 -8.88
CA GLN A 139 12.91 -18.86 -9.95
C GLN A 139 13.62 -19.97 -10.77
N ARG A 140 13.03 -20.38 -11.90
CA ARG A 140 13.69 -21.12 -12.98
C ARG A 140 13.24 -20.42 -14.27
N ARG A 141 14.07 -19.67 -14.99
CA ARG A 141 15.53 -19.61 -15.12
C ARG A 141 15.99 -18.17 -14.87
N THR A 142 16.90 -17.96 -13.91
CA THR A 142 17.94 -16.96 -14.15
C THR A 142 18.63 -17.38 -15.43
N SER A 143 18.88 -16.45 -16.35
CA SER A 143 19.55 -16.78 -17.61
C SER A 143 20.84 -17.54 -17.31
N GLU A 144 20.88 -18.83 -17.64
CA GLU A 144 22.15 -19.44 -17.98
C GLU A 144 22.58 -18.75 -19.27
N ILE A 145 23.40 -17.72 -19.09
CA ILE A 145 24.23 -17.17 -20.14
C ILE A 145 25.16 -18.33 -20.52
N TYR A 146 24.81 -19.05 -21.59
CA TYR A 146 25.79 -19.87 -22.28
C TYR A 146 26.78 -18.91 -22.96
N SER A 147 27.97 -18.81 -22.39
CA SER A 147 29.20 -18.48 -23.15
C SER A 147 29.67 -19.71 -23.90
#